data_AF-A0AAD7CGT1-F1
#
_entry.id   AF-A0AAD7CGT1-F1
#
_cell.length_a   1.000
_cell.length_b   1.000
_cell.length_c   1.000
_cell.angle_alpha   90.00
_cell.angle_beta   90.00
_cell.angle_gamma   90.00
#
_symmetry.space_group_name_H-M   'P 1'
#
loop_
_entity.id
_entity.type
_entity.pdbx_description
1 polymer ?
#
loop_
_entity_poly.entity_id
_entity_poly.type
_entity_poly.pdbx_seq_one_letter_code
_entity_poly.pdbx_strand_id
1 'polypeptide(L)'
;MASAGDSPDSDSGFLGSFSFSNNLVEVGALTALVGSSIAESLVLGNRGAAGISWAATSSFGTISVVKACFCGANSGWLRETLGIRTASSDLAVGLELSHESNRAAKVRRNIGEPLAIFCHVQPDNAASAKGHNSRKEKVAWSDVHAFNHSTSLMLRGVPDTAIGTPLQVFTYGNYNFLRPYSRFQFPAIILSSAKLVEVYILWRHGSSILGMASAAPWAFFFLGAVLIQAQELLLGRHPEPEMGSLDIIAGHLPMVSRPGGPRKVVLGAAENPKTSFSWRLFWASGALQPRSVVFIWAGFQLLWLAVRILVYHLADPTNPTALRILVVRPWTTLPAQLKERVVDLTFALAKYQSMIHPRGQEYYAGDTFAGGDLTLISDGIKPPNLYPLPDLNPTSFPVEIKAVFGDTMLSSAIWITGSEATPMELYDTCIVVFSIRQSNHVASPRRSVAVPAARVLSGVIGTTFDAEKTTPHYTPKGASNAGYGLTYAWWYWIPCRTGLWLQIQIPAQRKTVGIHQVDVRTDTQVSGLLAAGSLNIGLKDVDEVKAAVALSRKAREACLELLS
;
A
#
# COMPACT_ATOMS: atom_id res chain seq x y z
N MET A 1 83.45 48.04 2.95
CA MET A 1 84.34 48.24 4.11
C MET A 1 83.46 48.30 5.34
N ALA A 2 83.67 47.36 6.28
CA ALA A 2 83.10 47.22 7.65
C ALA A 2 81.55 47.14 7.76
N SER A 3 80.89 46.04 8.14
CA SER A 3 81.05 45.03 9.22
C SER A 3 80.84 45.57 10.65
N ALA A 4 79.71 45.16 11.26
CA ALA A 4 79.51 44.58 12.61
C ALA A 4 77.98 44.61 12.90
N GLY A 5 77.28 43.50 13.16
CA GLY A 5 77.26 42.73 14.42
C GLY A 5 76.23 43.39 15.37
N ASP A 6 75.06 42.84 15.68
CA ASP A 6 74.83 41.62 16.47
C ASP A 6 73.45 40.95 16.21
N SER A 7 73.39 39.66 16.58
CA SER A 7 72.22 38.76 16.68
C SER A 7 72.04 38.37 18.17
N PRO A 8 71.15 37.45 18.65
CA PRO A 8 70.00 36.71 18.08
C PRO A 8 68.75 36.70 19.04
N ASP A 9 67.82 35.75 18.79
CA ASP A 9 66.71 35.24 19.63
C ASP A 9 65.37 35.99 19.49
N SER A 10 64.22 35.35 19.24
CA SER A 10 63.79 34.00 19.58
C SER A 10 62.68 33.49 18.66
N ASP A 11 62.78 32.22 18.27
CA ASP A 11 61.65 31.39 17.85
C ASP A 11 60.54 31.43 18.91
N SER A 12 59.39 32.01 18.57
CA SER A 12 58.14 31.72 19.26
C SER A 12 56.96 31.94 18.32
N GLY A 13 56.19 30.87 18.08
CA GLY A 13 54.79 31.00 17.67
C GLY A 13 54.44 30.45 16.30
N PHE A 14 54.57 29.14 16.14
CA PHE A 14 53.73 28.31 15.25
C PHE A 14 52.25 28.37 15.71
N LEU A 15 51.66 29.56 15.71
CA LEU A 15 50.23 29.79 15.92
C LEU A 15 49.80 30.86 14.91
N GLY A 16 49.80 30.43 13.65
CA GLY A 16 49.00 31.08 12.63
C GLY A 16 47.58 31.26 13.18
N SER A 17 47.07 32.47 13.03
CA SER A 17 45.72 32.87 13.39
C SER A 17 44.69 31.92 12.78
N PHE A 18 44.30 30.88 13.52
CA PHE A 18 43.13 30.08 13.21
C PHE A 18 41.92 31.01 13.24
N SER A 19 41.28 31.22 12.09
CA SER A 19 40.00 31.92 11.98
C SER A 19 38.90 31.10 12.66
N PHE A 20 38.85 31.20 13.99
CA PHE A 20 38.00 30.41 14.87
C PHE A 20 36.50 30.59 14.54
N SER A 21 36.11 31.75 14.00
CA SER A 21 34.71 32.02 13.65
C SER A 21 34.21 31.24 12.44
N ASN A 22 35.01 31.08 11.37
CA ASN A 22 34.58 30.33 10.18
C ASN A 22 34.51 28.83 10.48
N ASN A 23 35.48 28.30 11.23
CA ASN A 23 35.50 26.90 11.63
C ASN A 23 34.34 26.58 12.59
N LEU A 24 33.94 27.50 13.47
CA LEU A 24 32.79 27.32 14.36
C LEU A 24 31.45 27.32 13.61
N VAL A 25 31.31 28.10 12.54
CA VAL A 25 30.10 28.10 11.70
C VAL A 25 30.00 26.77 10.92
N GLU A 26 31.10 26.29 10.37
CA GLU A 26 31.14 25.00 9.67
C GLU A 26 30.91 23.80 10.61
N VAL A 27 31.54 23.79 11.79
CA VAL A 27 31.31 22.78 12.82
C VAL A 27 29.86 22.88 13.34
N GLY A 28 29.31 24.08 13.49
CA GLY A 28 27.90 24.31 13.84
C GLY A 28 26.93 23.76 12.79
N ALA A 29 27.23 23.96 11.50
CA ALA A 29 26.44 23.43 10.40
C ALA A 29 26.51 21.90 10.31
N LEU A 30 27.70 21.32 10.47
CA LEU A 30 27.91 19.87 10.47
C LEU A 30 27.24 19.20 11.67
N THR A 31 27.38 19.77 12.87
CA THR A 31 26.73 19.28 14.10
C THR A 31 25.21 19.43 14.03
N ALA A 32 24.70 20.47 13.38
CA ALA A 32 23.28 20.62 13.10
C ALA A 32 22.79 19.57 12.10
N LEU A 33 23.54 19.25 11.04
CA LEU A 33 23.16 18.28 10.01
C LEU A 33 23.20 16.83 10.52
N VAL A 34 24.30 16.43 11.16
CA VAL A 34 24.44 15.09 11.77
C VAL A 34 23.49 14.96 12.97
N GLY A 35 23.39 16.01 13.79
CA GLY A 35 22.48 16.04 14.92
C GLY A 35 21.01 15.99 14.51
N SER A 36 20.65 16.60 13.38
CA SER A 36 19.30 16.63 12.82
C SER A 36 18.79 15.23 12.45
N SER A 37 19.55 14.48 11.66
CA SER A 37 19.14 13.14 11.19
C SER A 37 19.08 12.13 12.34
N ILE A 38 20.04 12.20 13.27
CA ILE A 38 20.05 11.37 14.48
C ILE A 38 18.84 11.71 15.36
N ALA A 39 18.60 12.99 15.65
CA ALA A 39 17.48 13.41 16.47
C ALA A 39 16.14 12.96 15.87
N GLU A 40 15.94 13.15 14.57
CA GLU A 40 14.76 12.65 13.85
C GLU A 40 14.59 11.14 14.02
N SER A 41 15.63 10.35 13.76
CA SER A 41 15.58 8.89 13.91
C SER A 41 15.29 8.43 15.35
N LEU A 42 15.79 9.17 16.34
CA LEU A 42 15.57 8.89 17.76
C LEU A 42 14.13 9.21 18.19
N VAL A 43 13.57 10.37 17.79
CA VAL A 43 12.16 10.76 18.06
C VAL A 43 11.17 9.76 17.48
N LEU A 44 11.46 9.26 16.29
CA LEU A 44 10.64 8.27 15.60
C LEU A 44 10.76 6.86 16.20
N GLY A 45 11.57 6.70 17.25
CA GLY A 45 11.76 5.45 17.97
C GLY A 45 12.44 4.37 17.14
N ASN A 46 13.28 4.72 16.14
CA ASN A 46 14.02 3.73 15.35
C ASN A 46 15.08 2.99 16.18
N ARG A 47 15.43 3.54 17.35
CA ARG A 47 16.40 3.00 18.31
C ARG A 47 15.75 2.57 19.64
N GLY A 48 14.46 2.27 19.60
CA GLY A 48 13.68 1.89 20.78
C GLY A 48 13.37 3.06 21.72
N ALA A 49 12.83 2.70 22.89
CA ALA A 49 12.46 3.65 23.93
C ALA A 49 13.66 4.46 24.45
N ALA A 50 14.83 3.84 24.58
CA ALA A 50 16.06 4.53 24.92
C ALA A 50 16.31 5.70 23.96
N GLY A 51 16.25 5.45 22.65
CA GLY A 51 16.47 6.50 21.68
C GLY A 51 15.55 7.72 21.88
N ILE A 52 14.27 7.47 22.16
CA ILE A 52 13.27 8.51 22.40
C ILE A 52 13.68 9.40 23.58
N SER A 53 14.08 8.82 24.71
CA SER A 53 14.49 9.60 25.90
C SER A 53 15.68 10.54 25.64
N TRP A 54 16.54 10.19 24.67
CA TRP A 54 17.70 10.98 24.27
C TRP A 54 17.42 11.99 23.16
N ALA A 55 16.27 11.90 22.49
CA ALA A 55 15.97 12.68 21.30
C ALA A 55 16.04 14.20 21.52
N ALA A 56 15.44 14.68 22.62
CA ALA A 56 15.38 16.09 22.99
C ALA A 56 16.36 16.49 24.11
N THR A 57 17.41 15.70 24.33
CA THR A 57 18.48 16.07 25.29
C THR A 57 19.37 17.19 24.79
N SER A 58 19.41 17.44 23.48
CA SER A 58 20.15 18.54 22.85
C SER A 58 19.23 19.37 21.96
N SER A 59 19.45 20.69 21.93
CA SER A 59 18.75 21.64 21.04
C SER A 59 19.24 21.56 19.60
N PHE A 60 20.41 20.96 19.34
CA PHE A 60 20.87 20.67 17.99
C PHE A 60 19.92 19.67 17.34
N GLY A 61 19.23 20.10 16.28
CA GLY A 61 18.24 19.28 15.58
C GLY A 61 16.80 19.41 16.11
N THR A 62 16.47 20.38 16.97
CA THR A 62 15.08 20.61 17.42
C THR A 62 14.08 20.69 16.26
N ILE A 63 14.41 21.43 15.19
CA ILE A 63 13.50 21.55 14.03
C ILE A 63 13.21 20.17 13.43
N SER A 64 14.19 19.27 13.44
CA SER A 64 14.05 17.90 12.95
C SER A 64 13.27 17.02 13.92
N VAL A 65 13.43 17.21 15.23
CA VAL A 65 12.55 16.61 16.26
C VAL A 65 11.11 17.02 16.01
N VAL A 66 10.84 18.32 15.83
CA VAL A 66 9.49 18.84 15.56
C VAL A 66 8.95 18.28 14.25
N LYS A 67 9.73 18.33 13.16
CA LYS A 67 9.37 17.75 11.87
C LYS A 67 9.07 16.25 11.99
N ALA A 68 9.89 15.50 12.71
CA ALA A 68 9.72 14.07 12.95
C ALA A 68 8.43 13.77 13.73
N CYS A 69 8.13 14.57 14.75
CA CYS A 69 6.86 14.52 15.46
C CYS A 69 5.67 14.78 14.52
N PHE A 70 5.72 15.86 13.74
CA PHE A 70 4.68 16.12 12.74
C PHE A 70 4.57 14.96 11.74
N CYS A 71 5.67 14.35 11.32
CA CYS A 71 5.63 13.19 10.44
C CYS A 71 4.92 12.00 11.09
N GLY A 72 5.33 11.60 12.29
CA GLY A 72 4.72 10.47 12.99
C GLY A 72 3.23 10.68 13.29
N ALA A 73 2.84 11.92 13.64
CA ALA A 73 1.45 12.25 13.96
C ALA A 73 0.51 12.21 12.74
N ASN A 74 1.04 12.39 11.52
CA ASN A 74 0.24 12.56 10.32
C ASN A 74 0.17 11.30 9.43
N SER A 75 -0.98 11.10 8.80
CA SER A 75 -1.17 10.03 7.80
C SER A 75 -0.24 10.19 6.59
N GLY A 76 0.01 9.10 5.87
CA GLY A 76 0.92 9.06 4.73
C GLY A 76 0.64 10.12 3.66
N TRP A 77 -0.61 10.23 3.20
CA TRP A 77 -1.00 11.21 2.18
C TRP A 77 -0.73 12.66 2.61
N LEU A 78 -0.94 12.97 3.90
CA LEU A 78 -0.76 14.31 4.45
C LEU A 78 0.74 14.65 4.59
N ARG A 79 1.57 13.68 4.99
CA ARG A 79 3.03 13.85 5.03
C ARG A 79 3.61 14.19 3.65
N GLU A 80 3.14 13.50 2.62
CA GLU A 80 3.54 13.79 1.24
C GLU A 80 3.06 15.19 0.82
N THR A 81 1.78 15.50 1.07
CA THR A 81 1.18 16.78 0.65
C THR A 81 1.87 17.98 1.31
N LEU A 82 2.28 17.84 2.57
CA LEU A 82 3.00 18.87 3.31
C LEU A 82 4.51 18.92 3.01
N GLY A 83 5.04 17.99 2.20
CA GLY A 83 6.48 17.91 1.91
C GLY A 83 7.35 17.62 3.14
N ILE A 84 6.76 17.06 4.20
CA ILE A 84 7.48 16.77 5.45
C ILE A 84 8.06 15.35 5.47
N ARG A 85 7.71 14.50 4.51
CA ARG A 85 8.22 13.12 4.39
C ARG A 85 9.75 13.07 4.34
N THR A 86 10.32 12.10 5.03
CA THR A 86 11.77 11.79 5.03
C THR A 86 11.99 10.27 5.03
N ALA A 87 13.18 9.84 4.62
CA ALA A 87 13.58 8.43 4.68
C ALA A 87 13.52 7.87 6.12
N SER A 88 13.89 8.68 7.12
CA SER A 88 13.78 8.31 8.53
C SER A 88 12.32 8.07 8.94
N SER A 89 11.40 8.92 8.49
CA SER A 89 9.96 8.76 8.75
C SER A 89 9.38 7.53 8.04
N ASP A 90 9.82 7.25 6.81
CA ASP A 90 9.41 6.07 6.07
C ASP A 90 9.90 4.79 6.76
N LEU A 91 11.16 4.76 7.22
CA LEU A 91 11.67 3.63 8.01
C LEU A 91 10.94 3.47 9.35
N ALA A 92 10.46 4.55 9.95
CA ALA A 92 9.79 4.47 11.24
C ALA A 92 8.34 4.00 11.14
N VAL A 93 7.55 4.66 10.30
CA VAL A 93 6.10 4.46 10.23
C VAL A 93 5.63 3.90 8.89
N GLY A 94 6.49 3.83 7.87
CA GLY A 94 6.13 3.48 6.49
C GLY A 94 5.45 4.64 5.78
N LEU A 95 5.05 4.41 4.53
CA LEU A 95 4.14 5.28 3.78
C LEU A 95 3.01 4.42 3.23
N GLU A 96 1.86 4.54 3.89
CA GLU A 96 0.65 3.81 3.58
C GLU A 96 -0.46 4.78 3.19
N LEU A 97 -1.16 4.46 2.10
CA LEU A 97 -2.29 5.22 1.59
C LEU A 97 -3.57 4.37 1.71
N SER A 98 -4.41 4.70 2.69
CA SER A 98 -5.71 4.04 2.84
C SER A 98 -6.63 4.32 1.64
N HIS A 99 -7.34 3.29 1.18
CA HIS A 99 -8.27 3.37 0.05
C HIS A 99 -9.37 4.43 0.27
N GLU A 100 -9.87 4.61 1.49
CA GLU A 100 -11.11 5.36 1.75
C GLU A 100 -10.99 6.89 1.59
N SER A 101 -9.78 7.41 1.45
CA SER A 101 -9.53 8.84 1.36
C SER A 101 -9.46 9.32 -0.09
N ASN A 102 -10.44 10.11 -0.52
CA ASN A 102 -10.37 10.87 -1.79
C ASN A 102 -9.09 11.73 -1.88
N ARG A 103 -8.51 12.14 -0.74
CA ARG A 103 -7.25 12.87 -0.70
C ARG A 103 -6.06 11.96 -1.02
N ALA A 104 -6.08 10.72 -0.51
CA ALA A 104 -5.07 9.72 -0.86
C ALA A 104 -5.10 9.40 -2.36
N ALA A 105 -6.29 9.34 -2.99
CA ALA A 105 -6.41 9.13 -4.43
C ALA A 105 -5.71 10.20 -5.28
N LYS A 106 -5.71 11.47 -4.84
CA LYS A 106 -4.95 12.55 -5.52
C LYS A 106 -3.45 12.36 -5.37
N VAL A 107 -3.00 12.00 -4.16
CA VAL A 107 -1.58 11.80 -3.83
C VAL A 107 -0.99 10.60 -4.58
N ARG A 108 -1.75 9.50 -4.74
CA ARG A 108 -1.33 8.31 -5.51
C ARG A 108 -0.86 8.63 -6.92
N ARG A 109 -1.45 9.62 -7.57
CA ARG A 109 -1.08 10.04 -8.93
C ARG A 109 0.33 10.66 -9.00
N ASN A 110 0.86 11.11 -7.86
CA ASN A 110 2.13 11.86 -7.78
C ASN A 110 3.27 11.08 -7.11
N ILE A 111 2.99 10.10 -6.24
CA ILE A 111 4.02 9.40 -5.44
C ILE A 111 4.77 8.33 -6.25
N GLY A 112 4.23 7.88 -7.39
CA GLY A 112 4.78 6.79 -8.18
C GLY A 112 4.17 5.44 -7.80
N GLU A 113 4.91 4.36 -8.06
CA GLU A 113 4.41 2.99 -7.90
C GLU A 113 4.45 2.52 -6.44
N PRO A 114 3.44 1.77 -5.98
CA PRO A 114 3.48 1.13 -4.68
C PRO A 114 4.37 -0.11 -4.72
N LEU A 115 5.01 -0.39 -3.59
CA LEU A 115 5.85 -1.54 -3.34
C LEU A 115 5.04 -2.77 -2.88
N ALA A 116 3.84 -2.54 -2.32
CA ALA A 116 2.95 -3.58 -1.83
C ALA A 116 1.50 -3.10 -1.67
N ILE A 117 0.61 -4.08 -1.51
CA ILE A 117 -0.75 -3.89 -1.00
C ILE A 117 -0.86 -4.59 0.36
N PHE A 118 -1.45 -3.90 1.32
CA PHE A 118 -1.77 -4.40 2.65
C PHE A 118 -3.27 -4.65 2.76
N CYS A 119 -3.65 -5.76 3.40
CA CYS A 119 -5.00 -6.03 3.86
C CYS A 119 -5.00 -6.19 5.37
N HIS A 120 -5.90 -5.49 6.06
CA HIS A 120 -6.11 -5.63 7.49
C HIS A 120 -7.26 -6.60 7.73
N VAL A 121 -6.94 -7.75 8.31
CA VAL A 121 -7.93 -8.71 8.82
C VAL A 121 -8.48 -8.15 10.11
N GLN A 122 -9.75 -7.76 10.07
CA GLN A 122 -10.46 -7.43 11.28
C GLN A 122 -10.69 -8.73 12.05
N PRO A 123 -10.26 -8.84 13.32
CA PRO A 123 -10.58 -10.03 14.09
C PRO A 123 -12.09 -10.13 14.18
N ASP A 124 -12.65 -11.24 13.68
CA ASP A 124 -14.06 -11.54 13.80
C ASP A 124 -14.47 -11.30 15.25
N ASN A 125 -15.21 -10.22 15.50
CA ASN A 125 -15.79 -9.99 16.81
C ASN A 125 -16.87 -11.06 16.98
N ALA A 126 -16.46 -12.25 17.45
CA ALA A 126 -17.25 -13.46 17.61
C ALA A 126 -18.51 -13.25 18.48
N ALA A 127 -18.67 -12.08 19.11
CA ALA A 127 -19.86 -11.67 19.84
C ALA A 127 -21.00 -11.08 18.98
N SER A 128 -20.79 -10.77 17.69
CA SER A 128 -21.85 -10.21 16.82
C SER A 128 -22.53 -11.26 15.92
N ALA A 129 -22.57 -12.52 16.35
CA ALA A 129 -23.17 -13.64 15.62
C ALA A 129 -24.72 -13.71 15.69
N LYS A 130 -25.40 -12.65 16.15
CA LYS A 130 -26.88 -12.58 16.17
C LYS A 130 -27.40 -11.54 15.17
N GLY A 131 -27.23 -11.85 13.89
CA GLY A 131 -27.72 -10.99 12.81
C GLY A 131 -27.43 -11.60 11.44
N HIS A 132 -28.11 -12.69 11.12
CA HIS A 132 -28.03 -13.36 9.82
C HIS A 132 -28.70 -12.46 8.76
N ASN A 133 -27.94 -11.49 8.22
CA ASN A 133 -28.02 -10.99 6.83
C ASN A 133 -27.11 -9.76 6.62
N SER A 134 -26.07 -9.99 5.81
CA SER A 134 -25.56 -9.07 4.78
C SER A 134 -25.12 -7.67 5.20
N ARG A 135 -24.06 -7.57 6.01
CA ARG A 135 -23.11 -6.47 5.83
C ARG A 135 -21.82 -7.06 5.28
N LYS A 136 -21.61 -6.89 3.97
CA LYS A 136 -20.34 -7.14 3.27
C LYS A 136 -19.25 -6.43 4.08
N GLU A 137 -18.53 -7.18 4.91
CA GLU A 137 -17.43 -6.66 5.70
C GLU A 137 -16.40 -6.17 4.70
N LYS A 138 -16.20 -4.86 4.64
CA LYS A 138 -15.28 -4.26 3.69
C LYS A 138 -13.89 -4.56 4.23
N VAL A 139 -13.19 -5.48 3.58
CA VAL A 139 -11.76 -5.71 3.82
C VAL A 139 -11.05 -4.36 3.68
N ALA A 140 -10.51 -3.86 4.79
CA ALA A 140 -9.76 -2.62 4.81
C ALA A 140 -8.39 -2.89 4.19
N TRP A 141 -8.05 -2.12 3.16
CA TRP A 141 -6.80 -2.29 2.45
C TRP A 141 -6.15 -0.95 2.13
N SER A 142 -4.85 -1.00 1.89
CA SER A 142 -4.02 0.16 1.60
C SER A 142 -2.88 -0.19 0.67
N ASP A 143 -2.46 0.78 -0.15
CA ASP A 143 -1.25 0.70 -0.97
C ASP A 143 -0.06 1.30 -0.23
N VAL A 144 1.09 0.64 -0.35
CA VAL A 144 2.30 0.93 0.43
C VAL A 144 3.41 1.39 -0.50
N HIS A 145 3.87 2.62 -0.32
CA HIS A 145 4.94 3.22 -1.13
C HIS A 145 6.30 3.26 -0.42
N ALA A 146 6.30 3.03 0.89
CA ALA A 146 7.52 2.80 1.65
C ALA A 146 7.23 1.86 2.82
N PHE A 147 8.05 0.83 3.00
CA PHE A 147 7.94 -0.04 4.16
C PHE A 147 8.57 0.62 5.38
N ASN A 148 7.93 0.42 6.53
CA ASN A 148 8.65 0.59 7.79
C ASN A 148 9.80 -0.44 7.88
N HIS A 149 10.72 -0.20 8.79
CA HIS A 149 11.95 -0.98 8.91
C HIS A 149 11.66 -2.45 9.26
N SER A 150 10.69 -2.74 10.13
CA SER A 150 10.33 -4.11 10.50
C SER A 150 9.79 -4.90 9.31
N THR A 151 8.81 -4.35 8.60
CA THR A 151 8.24 -4.95 7.40
C THR A 151 9.29 -5.10 6.30
N SER A 152 10.18 -4.12 6.13
CA SER A 152 11.27 -4.18 5.16
C SER A 152 12.24 -5.32 5.46
N LEU A 153 12.66 -5.48 6.73
CA LEU A 153 13.54 -6.58 7.14
C LEU A 153 12.89 -7.94 6.94
N MET A 154 11.62 -8.07 7.35
CA MET A 154 10.83 -9.28 7.14
C MET A 154 10.75 -9.66 5.66
N LEU A 155 10.39 -8.72 4.78
CA LEU A 155 10.27 -8.97 3.34
C LEU A 155 11.62 -9.21 2.64
N ARG A 156 12.73 -8.69 3.19
CA ARG A 156 14.08 -9.00 2.70
C ARG A 156 14.50 -10.43 3.02
N GLY A 157 14.02 -11.00 4.13
CA GLY A 157 14.26 -12.40 4.49
C GLY A 157 13.45 -13.41 3.67
N VAL A 158 12.45 -12.94 2.92
CA VAL A 158 11.58 -13.76 2.08
C VAL A 158 12.10 -13.79 0.64
N PRO A 159 12.31 -14.96 0.01
CA PRO A 159 12.69 -15.03 -1.40
C PRO A 159 11.55 -14.58 -2.31
N ASP A 160 11.91 -14.04 -3.47
CA ASP A 160 10.94 -13.70 -4.52
C ASP A 160 10.38 -14.96 -5.20
N THR A 161 9.07 -15.00 -5.40
CA THR A 161 8.41 -16.02 -6.23
C THR A 161 8.39 -15.53 -7.68
N ALA A 162 9.13 -16.19 -8.56
CA ALA A 162 9.24 -15.80 -9.96
C ALA A 162 7.91 -15.98 -10.73
N ILE A 163 7.76 -15.28 -11.84
CA ILE A 163 6.67 -15.51 -12.80
C ILE A 163 6.79 -16.96 -13.32
N GLY A 164 5.67 -17.65 -13.55
CA GLY A 164 5.63 -19.05 -13.97
C GLY A 164 5.76 -20.06 -12.84
N THR A 165 6.17 -19.64 -11.64
CA THR A 165 6.27 -20.53 -10.47
C THR A 165 4.96 -20.54 -9.67
N PRO A 166 4.58 -21.70 -9.10
CA PRO A 166 3.35 -21.83 -8.32
C PRO A 166 3.40 -20.92 -7.10
N LEU A 167 2.23 -20.45 -6.66
CA LEU A 167 2.11 -19.52 -5.55
C LEU A 167 2.70 -20.10 -4.26
N GLN A 168 3.66 -19.36 -3.68
CA GLN A 168 4.22 -19.61 -2.36
C GLN A 168 3.71 -18.57 -1.38
N VAL A 169 3.14 -19.03 -0.26
CA VAL A 169 2.61 -18.17 0.79
C VAL A 169 3.47 -18.31 2.03
N PHE A 170 3.95 -17.19 2.56
CA PHE A 170 4.79 -17.15 3.74
C PHE A 170 3.93 -16.85 4.97
N THR A 171 3.99 -17.73 5.96
CA THR A 171 3.30 -17.54 7.25
C THR A 171 4.32 -17.65 8.36
N TYR A 172 4.01 -17.10 9.54
CA TYR A 172 4.85 -17.39 10.70
C TYR A 172 4.80 -18.89 11.06
N GLY A 173 5.93 -19.41 11.53
CA GLY A 173 6.00 -20.75 12.08
C GLY A 173 5.22 -20.87 13.41
N ASN A 174 4.70 -22.06 13.69
CA ASN A 174 4.05 -22.39 14.95
C ASN A 174 5.11 -22.66 16.02
N TYR A 175 5.68 -21.60 16.58
CA TYR A 175 6.59 -21.71 17.71
C TYR A 175 6.36 -20.53 18.66
N ASN A 176 6.60 -20.77 19.95
CA ASN A 176 6.47 -19.74 20.98
C ASN A 176 7.58 -18.70 20.78
N PHE A 177 7.26 -17.65 20.03
CA PHE A 177 8.17 -16.53 19.83
C PHE A 177 8.07 -15.58 21.02
N LEU A 178 9.17 -15.48 21.77
CA LEU A 178 9.35 -14.43 22.76
C LEU A 178 10.11 -13.28 22.13
N ARG A 179 9.57 -12.09 22.28
CA ARG A 179 10.16 -10.86 21.77
C ARG A 179 11.54 -10.65 22.40
N PRO A 180 12.63 -10.52 21.61
CA PRO A 180 13.94 -10.27 22.16
C PRO A 180 13.96 -8.90 22.86
N TYR A 181 14.41 -8.91 24.11
CA TYR A 181 14.51 -7.70 24.93
C TYR A 181 15.95 -7.20 24.96
N SER A 182 16.18 -5.98 24.49
CA SER A 182 17.50 -5.37 24.59
C SER A 182 17.74 -4.85 26.01
N ARG A 183 18.75 -5.42 26.68
CA ARG A 183 19.15 -5.03 28.05
C ARG A 183 19.69 -3.60 28.12
N PHE A 184 20.07 -3.01 26.98
CA PHE A 184 20.59 -1.64 26.90
C PHE A 184 19.50 -0.57 27.07
N GLN A 185 18.24 -0.90 26.78
CA GLN A 185 17.15 0.10 26.75
C GLN A 185 16.95 0.77 28.11
N PHE A 186 16.86 -0.02 29.18
CA PHE A 186 16.56 0.50 30.52
C PHE A 186 17.69 1.33 31.13
N PRO A 187 18.98 0.89 31.11
CA PRO A 187 20.09 1.73 31.55
C PRO A 187 20.21 3.04 30.78
N ALA A 188 19.99 3.02 29.45
CA ALA A 188 20.07 4.22 28.64
C ALA A 188 18.95 5.22 28.98
N ILE A 189 17.72 4.75 29.21
CA ILE A 189 16.62 5.61 29.69
C ILE A 189 17.00 6.26 31.02
N ILE A 190 17.46 5.47 32.00
CA ILE A 190 17.87 5.99 33.31
C ILE A 190 19.01 7.01 33.15
N LEU A 191 20.01 6.72 32.33
CA LEU A 191 21.15 7.61 32.11
C LEU A 191 20.73 8.96 31.52
N SER A 192 19.64 9.03 30.74
CA SER A 192 19.11 10.31 30.24
C SER A 192 18.65 11.26 31.35
N SER A 193 18.36 10.76 32.56
CA SER A 193 18.04 11.58 33.74
C SER A 193 19.21 12.46 34.20
N ALA A 194 20.43 12.20 33.73
CA ALA A 194 21.57 13.12 33.90
C ALA A 194 21.27 14.53 33.34
N LYS A 195 20.28 14.67 32.45
CA LYS A 195 19.77 15.96 31.98
C LYS A 195 19.29 16.87 33.12
N LEU A 196 18.82 16.31 34.24
CA LEU A 196 18.43 17.09 35.42
C LEU A 196 19.59 17.90 36.01
N VAL A 197 20.84 17.49 35.80
CA VAL A 197 22.04 18.24 36.21
C VAL A 197 22.12 19.58 35.46
N GLU A 198 21.89 19.58 34.15
CA GLU A 198 21.82 20.83 33.37
C GLU A 198 20.68 21.71 33.87
N VAL A 199 19.48 21.14 34.04
CA VAL A 199 18.29 21.89 34.48
C VAL A 199 18.55 22.56 35.83
N TYR A 200 19.14 21.81 36.78
CA TYR A 200 19.53 22.32 38.08
C TYR A 200 20.58 23.44 37.98
N ILE A 201 21.62 23.28 37.16
CA ILE A 201 22.67 24.28 36.98
C ILE A 201 22.10 25.55 36.34
N LEU A 202 21.26 25.43 35.30
CA LEU A 202 20.61 26.57 34.65
C LEU A 202 19.68 27.31 35.61
N TRP A 203 18.92 26.58 36.42
CA TRP A 203 18.09 27.17 37.48
C TRP A 203 18.97 27.92 38.49
N ARG A 204 20.04 27.30 38.97
CA ARG A 204 20.94 27.88 39.98
C ARG A 204 21.62 29.17 39.51
N HIS A 205 21.89 29.28 38.21
CA HIS A 205 22.47 30.48 37.59
C HIS A 205 21.40 31.50 37.14
N GLY A 206 20.17 31.40 37.65
CA GLY A 206 19.12 32.40 37.45
C GLY A 206 18.37 32.28 36.11
N SER A 207 18.61 31.24 35.31
CA SER A 207 17.93 31.02 34.04
C SER A 207 16.83 29.96 34.14
N SER A 208 15.81 30.25 34.94
CA SER A 208 14.66 29.35 35.15
C SER A 208 13.89 29.08 33.85
N ILE A 209 13.74 30.08 32.99
CA ILE A 209 13.08 29.94 31.69
C ILE A 209 13.85 28.97 30.79
N LEU A 210 15.19 29.05 30.74
CA LEU A 210 16.00 28.15 29.92
C LEU A 210 16.06 26.74 30.53
N GLY A 211 16.11 26.64 31.86
CA GLY A 211 15.97 25.37 32.57
C GLY A 211 14.66 24.67 32.20
N MET A 212 13.53 25.39 32.23
CA MET A 212 12.22 24.88 31.82
C MET A 212 12.14 24.55 30.33
N ALA A 213 12.69 25.42 29.48
CA ALA A 213 12.77 25.23 28.03
C ALA A 213 13.52 23.95 27.65
N SER A 214 14.58 23.63 28.40
CA SER A 214 15.34 22.41 28.20
C SER A 214 14.72 21.20 28.90
N ALA A 215 14.06 21.38 30.04
CA ALA A 215 13.47 20.30 30.82
C ALA A 215 12.18 19.78 30.19
N ALA A 216 11.29 20.66 29.71
CA ALA A 216 9.95 20.27 29.28
C ALA A 216 9.96 19.30 28.07
N PRO A 217 10.69 19.56 26.97
CA PRO A 217 10.78 18.61 25.87
C PRO A 217 11.41 17.29 26.31
N TRP A 218 12.51 17.34 27.07
CA TRP A 218 13.16 16.13 27.57
C TRP A 218 12.23 15.29 28.45
N ALA A 219 11.57 15.89 29.43
CA ALA A 219 10.68 15.21 30.36
C ALA A 219 9.53 14.53 29.61
N PHE A 220 8.98 15.20 28.57
CA PHE A 220 7.98 14.62 27.70
C PHE A 220 8.47 13.33 27.02
N PHE A 221 9.63 13.38 26.36
CA PHE A 221 10.19 12.22 25.68
C PHE A 221 10.66 11.11 26.65
N PHE A 222 11.18 11.49 27.82
CA PHE A 222 11.55 10.56 28.88
C PHE A 222 10.35 9.77 29.40
N LEU A 223 9.24 10.45 29.70
CA LEU A 223 8.01 9.79 30.14
C LEU A 223 7.44 8.87 29.06
N GLY A 224 7.43 9.32 27.81
CA GLY A 224 7.04 8.48 26.67
C GLY A 224 7.90 7.22 26.54
N ALA A 225 9.22 7.37 26.65
CA ALA A 225 10.15 6.24 26.64
C ALA A 225 9.85 5.24 27.76
N VAL A 226 9.61 5.70 29.00
CA VAL A 226 9.26 4.82 30.12
C VAL A 226 7.97 4.05 29.85
N LEU A 227 6.94 4.72 29.33
CA LEU A 227 5.66 4.09 29.00
C LEU A 227 5.79 3.05 27.89
N ILE A 228 6.51 3.37 26.81
CA ILE A 228 6.76 2.45 25.70
C ILE A 228 7.56 1.24 26.20
N GLN A 229 8.61 1.47 27.00
CA GLN A 229 9.43 0.40 27.55
C GLN A 229 8.62 -0.53 28.48
N ALA A 230 7.75 0.05 29.31
CA ALA A 230 6.85 -0.72 30.16
C ALA A 230 5.88 -1.56 29.33
N GLN A 231 5.30 -0.98 28.28
CA GLN A 231 4.41 -1.70 27.37
C GLN A 231 5.14 -2.82 26.62
N GLU A 232 6.35 -2.59 26.13
CA GLU A 232 7.17 -3.62 25.48
C GLU A 232 7.52 -4.76 26.42
N LEU A 233 7.82 -4.46 27.68
CA LEU A 233 8.08 -5.47 28.71
C LEU A 233 6.83 -6.31 29.01
N LEU A 234 5.65 -5.68 29.06
CA LEU A 234 4.38 -6.38 29.25
C LEU A 234 4.06 -7.27 28.04
N LEU A 235 4.17 -6.74 26.82
CA LEU A 235 3.94 -7.50 25.59
C LEU A 235 4.94 -8.64 25.41
N GLY A 236 6.21 -8.44 25.77
CA GLY A 236 7.25 -9.47 25.66
C GLY A 236 7.07 -10.65 26.62
N ARG A 237 6.23 -10.53 27.66
CA ARG A 237 5.90 -11.63 28.58
C ARG A 237 4.78 -12.53 28.08
N HIS A 238 4.02 -12.08 27.10
CA HIS A 238 2.94 -12.87 26.51
C HIS A 238 3.43 -13.50 25.20
N PRO A 239 3.14 -14.78 24.95
CA PRO A 239 3.34 -15.35 23.62
C PRO A 239 2.49 -14.55 22.64
N GLU A 240 3.11 -14.08 21.56
CA GLU A 240 2.40 -13.33 20.53
C GLU A 240 1.33 -14.26 19.90
N PRO A 241 0.09 -13.79 19.67
CA PRO A 241 -0.93 -14.61 19.05
C PRO A 241 -0.43 -15.20 17.73
N GLU A 242 -0.89 -16.42 17.42
CA GLU A 242 -0.32 -17.25 16.35
C GLU A 242 -0.30 -16.54 14.98
N MET A 243 -1.26 -15.64 14.72
CA MET A 243 -1.33 -14.84 13.50
C MET A 243 -1.59 -13.36 13.77
N GLY A 244 -0.83 -12.49 13.12
CA GLY A 244 -1.14 -11.06 13.04
C GLY A 244 -2.34 -10.78 12.12
N SER A 245 -2.81 -9.54 12.18
CA SER A 245 -3.93 -9.04 11.39
C SER A 245 -3.51 -8.53 10.00
N LEU A 246 -2.22 -8.36 9.73
CA LEU A 246 -1.76 -7.72 8.50
C LEU A 246 -1.35 -8.74 7.43
N ASP A 247 -2.02 -8.71 6.29
CA ASP A 247 -1.64 -9.48 5.10
C ASP A 247 -0.99 -8.58 4.08
N ILE A 248 0.03 -9.11 3.39
CA ILE A 248 0.89 -8.33 2.51
C ILE A 248 1.08 -9.08 1.21
N ILE A 249 0.85 -8.38 0.10
CA ILE A 249 1.36 -8.77 -1.22
C ILE A 249 2.36 -7.71 -1.69
N ALA A 250 3.60 -8.14 -1.95
CA ALA A 250 4.71 -7.26 -2.30
C ALA A 250 5.42 -7.74 -3.57
N GLY A 251 6.14 -6.83 -4.23
CA GLY A 251 6.88 -7.12 -5.45
C GLY A 251 6.65 -6.05 -6.51
N HIS A 252 6.96 -6.38 -7.77
CA HIS A 252 6.60 -5.49 -8.88
C HIS A 252 5.14 -5.73 -9.24
N LEU A 253 4.25 -4.91 -8.68
CA LEU A 253 2.80 -5.08 -8.82
C LEU A 253 2.36 -4.88 -10.28
N PRO A 254 1.42 -5.69 -10.78
CA PRO A 254 0.91 -5.54 -12.14
C PRO A 254 0.17 -4.22 -12.29
N MET A 255 0.37 -3.58 -13.44
CA MET A 255 -0.37 -2.41 -13.87
C MET A 255 -0.87 -2.61 -15.30
N VAL A 256 -1.90 -1.88 -15.69
CA VAL A 256 -2.46 -1.95 -17.05
C VAL A 256 -1.38 -1.87 -18.13
N SER A 257 -0.43 -0.94 -17.97
CA SER A 257 0.62 -0.66 -18.94
C SER A 257 1.90 -1.48 -18.74
N ARG A 258 2.03 -2.25 -17.65
CA ARG A 258 3.26 -2.96 -17.31
C ARG A 258 2.96 -4.34 -16.72
N PRO A 259 3.62 -5.40 -17.21
CA PRO A 259 3.50 -6.72 -16.60
C PRO A 259 3.96 -6.66 -15.14
N GLY A 260 3.29 -7.43 -14.28
CA GLY A 260 3.80 -7.66 -12.93
C GLY A 260 5.11 -8.45 -12.98
N GLY A 261 5.92 -8.32 -11.95
CA GLY A 261 7.20 -9.03 -11.80
C GLY A 261 7.14 -10.12 -10.73
N PRO A 262 8.28 -10.47 -10.12
CA PRO A 262 8.33 -11.39 -8.98
C PRO A 262 7.48 -10.89 -7.82
N ARG A 263 6.94 -11.84 -7.05
CA ARG A 263 5.94 -11.57 -6.01
C ARG A 263 6.28 -12.25 -4.68
N LYS A 264 5.77 -11.67 -3.59
CA LYS A 264 5.83 -12.22 -2.24
C LYS A 264 4.46 -12.06 -1.60
N VAL A 265 3.94 -13.15 -1.02
CA VAL A 265 2.69 -13.12 -0.25
C VAL A 265 3.00 -13.52 1.18
N VAL A 266 2.85 -12.60 2.12
CA VAL A 266 3.07 -12.82 3.55
C VAL A 266 1.75 -12.64 4.28
N LEU A 267 1.33 -13.66 5.03
CA LEU A 267 0.09 -13.61 5.81
C LEU A 267 0.38 -13.47 7.30
N GLY A 268 -0.45 -12.68 7.95
CA GLY A 268 -0.45 -12.49 9.39
C GLY A 268 0.78 -11.78 9.94
N ALA A 269 1.36 -10.85 9.18
CA ALA A 269 2.35 -9.90 9.65
C ALA A 269 1.82 -9.09 10.84
N ALA A 270 2.74 -8.63 11.70
CA ALA A 270 2.38 -7.78 12.82
C ALA A 270 2.22 -6.33 12.34
N GLU A 271 1.17 -5.66 12.81
CA GLU A 271 1.00 -4.23 12.58
C GLU A 271 2.12 -3.43 13.26
N ASN A 272 2.50 -2.32 12.64
CA ASN A 272 3.48 -1.42 13.23
C ASN A 272 2.83 -0.67 14.41
N PRO A 273 3.27 -0.85 15.66
CA PRO A 273 2.66 -0.17 16.81
C PRO A 273 2.78 1.36 16.70
N LYS A 274 3.75 1.85 15.93
CA LYS A 274 3.99 3.28 15.68
C LYS A 274 2.90 3.94 14.84
N THR A 275 2.07 3.19 14.11
CA THR A 275 0.96 3.78 13.34
C THR A 275 -0.31 3.97 14.19
N SER A 276 -0.33 3.43 15.42
CA SER A 276 -1.47 3.51 16.34
C SER A 276 -1.81 4.95 16.76
N PHE A 277 -3.06 5.18 17.13
CA PHE A 277 -3.54 6.49 17.58
C PHE A 277 -2.78 7.02 18.80
N SER A 278 -2.44 6.15 19.76
CA SER A 278 -1.68 6.54 20.96
C SER A 278 -0.30 7.10 20.62
N TRP A 279 0.38 6.49 19.65
CA TRP A 279 1.67 7.00 19.15
C TRP A 279 1.50 8.33 18.42
N ARG A 280 0.44 8.50 17.61
CA ARG A 280 0.13 9.78 16.95
C ARG A 280 -0.09 10.93 17.93
N LEU A 281 -0.79 10.67 19.03
CA LEU A 281 -1.05 11.67 20.06
C LEU A 281 0.24 12.07 20.79
N PHE A 282 1.12 11.11 21.07
CA PHE A 282 2.42 11.39 21.68
C PHE A 282 3.28 12.33 20.82
N TRP A 283 3.33 12.14 19.50
CA TRP A 283 4.12 13.05 18.67
C TRP A 283 3.51 14.47 18.60
N ALA A 284 2.19 14.61 18.63
CA ALA A 284 1.53 15.91 18.47
C ALA A 284 1.89 16.93 19.58
N SER A 285 2.27 16.49 20.79
CA SER A 285 2.52 17.36 21.94
C SER A 285 3.98 17.82 22.13
N GLY A 286 4.94 17.32 21.33
CA GLY A 286 6.38 17.57 21.53
C GLY A 286 6.97 18.90 21.04
N ALA A 287 6.17 19.92 20.66
CA ALA A 287 6.65 21.09 19.90
C ALA A 287 6.57 22.44 20.65
N LEU A 288 7.53 22.78 21.53
CA LEU A 288 7.69 24.13 22.12
C LEU A 288 9.16 24.46 22.42
N GLN A 289 9.66 25.68 22.09
CA GLN A 289 10.98 26.20 22.54
C GLN A 289 11.06 27.75 22.66
N PRO A 290 11.67 28.27 23.76
CA PRO A 290 12.16 29.65 23.88
C PRO A 290 13.72 29.79 24.01
N ARG A 291 14.24 31.03 24.05
CA ARG A 291 15.68 31.41 23.98
C ARG A 291 16.19 32.19 25.22
N SER A 292 17.39 31.87 25.73
CA SER A 292 18.48 32.76 26.26
C SER A 292 19.25 32.27 27.51
N VAL A 293 20.60 32.40 27.45
CA VAL A 293 21.74 32.15 28.39
C VAL A 293 22.69 31.16 27.70
N VAL A 294 23.60 31.70 26.89
CA VAL A 294 24.09 30.97 25.70
C VAL A 294 25.30 30.07 25.99
N PHE A 295 26.27 30.48 26.80
CA PHE A 295 27.56 29.77 26.87
C PHE A 295 27.55 28.49 27.73
N ILE A 296 27.04 28.57 28.96
CA ILE A 296 26.90 27.38 29.84
C ILE A 296 25.96 26.37 29.18
N TRP A 297 24.85 26.86 28.62
CA TRP A 297 23.90 26.04 27.88
C TRP A 297 24.53 25.40 26.64
N ALA A 298 25.27 26.15 25.81
CA ALA A 298 25.93 25.62 24.62
C ALA A 298 26.92 24.51 24.97
N GLY A 299 27.67 24.64 26.07
CA GLY A 299 28.54 23.58 26.59
C GLY A 299 27.76 22.28 26.88
N PHE A 300 26.62 22.38 27.58
CA PHE A 300 25.74 21.24 27.78
C PHE A 300 25.17 20.70 26.46
N GLN A 301 24.75 21.56 25.53
CA GLN A 301 24.19 21.13 24.25
C GLN A 301 25.17 20.31 23.41
N LEU A 302 26.46 20.68 23.40
CA LEU A 302 27.53 19.95 22.73
C LEU A 302 27.80 18.60 23.41
N LEU A 303 27.87 18.58 24.75
CA LEU A 303 28.03 17.34 25.52
C LEU A 303 26.87 16.38 25.23
N TRP A 304 25.63 16.85 25.31
CA TRP A 304 24.45 16.02 25.03
C TRP A 304 24.39 15.58 23.58
N LEU A 305 24.84 16.40 22.63
CA LEU A 305 24.95 15.98 21.24
C LEU A 305 25.92 14.79 21.10
N ALA A 306 27.10 14.85 21.71
CA ALA A 306 28.08 13.76 21.67
C ALA A 306 27.53 12.48 22.29
N VAL A 307 26.92 12.57 23.47
CA VAL A 307 26.32 11.41 24.15
C VAL A 307 25.13 10.86 23.34
N ARG A 308 24.31 11.73 22.74
CA ARG A 308 23.20 11.33 21.87
C ARG A 308 23.67 10.57 20.64
N ILE A 309 24.77 11.00 20.00
CA ILE A 309 25.40 10.28 18.89
C ILE A 309 25.85 8.89 19.35
N LEU A 310 26.52 8.82 20.51
CA LEU A 310 26.97 7.55 21.09
C LEU A 310 25.80 6.60 21.35
N VAL A 311 24.73 7.09 22.01
CA VAL A 311 23.51 6.29 22.28
C VAL A 311 22.86 5.84 20.98
N TYR A 312 22.81 6.68 19.94
CA TYR A 312 22.27 6.28 18.65
C TYR A 312 23.00 5.08 18.03
N HIS A 313 24.32 5.03 18.16
CA HIS A 313 25.13 3.93 17.64
C HIS A 313 25.15 2.68 18.54
N LEU A 314 25.00 2.86 19.86
CA LEU A 314 24.94 1.75 20.82
C LEU A 314 23.55 1.12 20.94
N ALA A 315 22.49 1.88 20.67
CA ALA A 315 21.12 1.38 20.74
C ALA A 315 20.80 0.52 19.51
N ASP A 316 20.50 -0.75 19.78
CA ASP A 316 19.99 -1.65 18.74
C ASP A 316 18.68 -1.10 18.15
N PRO A 317 18.49 -1.22 16.83
CA PRO A 317 17.20 -0.93 16.24
C PRO A 317 16.16 -1.93 16.77
N THR A 318 15.13 -1.42 17.43
CA THR A 318 14.06 -2.26 17.99
C THR A 318 13.13 -2.72 16.87
N ASN A 319 13.38 -3.92 16.36
CA ASN A 319 12.48 -4.59 15.41
C ASN A 319 12.00 -5.91 16.02
N PRO A 320 11.12 -5.84 17.02
CA PRO A 320 10.79 -7.01 17.82
C PRO A 320 10.21 -8.18 17.02
N THR A 321 9.57 -7.91 15.88
CA THR A 321 8.91 -8.92 15.04
C THR A 321 9.70 -9.27 13.78
N ALA A 322 10.73 -8.51 13.42
CA ALA A 322 11.49 -8.73 12.18
C ALA A 322 12.32 -10.02 12.17
N LEU A 323 12.60 -10.59 13.35
CA LEU A 323 13.36 -11.84 13.49
C LEU A 323 12.47 -13.08 13.59
N ARG A 324 11.14 -12.93 13.45
CA ARG A 324 10.24 -14.08 13.46
C ARG A 324 10.38 -14.83 12.13
N ILE A 325 10.65 -16.13 12.22
CA ILE A 325 10.89 -17.04 11.09
C ILE A 325 9.58 -17.20 10.34
N LEU A 326 9.63 -16.84 9.05
CA LEU A 326 8.60 -17.13 8.08
C LEU A 326 8.87 -18.49 7.45
N VAL A 327 7.82 -19.30 7.36
CA VAL A 327 7.82 -20.62 6.75
C VAL A 327 7.06 -20.55 5.45
N VAL A 328 7.64 -21.10 4.39
CA VAL A 328 6.98 -21.25 3.09
C VAL A 328 5.90 -22.31 3.22
N ARG A 329 4.68 -21.99 2.80
CA ARG A 329 3.59 -22.95 2.65
C ARG A 329 3.15 -22.98 1.18
N PRO A 330 3.24 -24.14 0.50
CA PRO A 330 2.68 -24.32 -0.83
C PRO A 330 1.17 -24.09 -0.81
N TRP A 331 0.64 -23.46 -1.87
CA TRP A 331 -0.79 -23.19 -2.04
C TRP A 331 -1.69 -24.42 -1.81
N THR A 332 -1.29 -25.57 -2.33
CA THR A 332 -2.04 -26.84 -2.23
C THR A 332 -2.22 -27.34 -0.79
N THR A 333 -1.30 -26.98 0.10
CA THR A 333 -1.30 -27.39 1.52
C THR A 333 -1.83 -26.31 2.46
N LEU A 334 -2.18 -25.15 1.91
CA LEU A 334 -2.60 -24.00 2.69
C LEU A 334 -4.02 -24.21 3.26
N PRO A 335 -4.26 -23.96 4.57
CA PRO A 335 -5.60 -24.02 5.14
C PRO A 335 -6.59 -23.10 4.43
N ALA A 336 -7.86 -23.51 4.34
CA ALA A 336 -8.92 -22.76 3.63
C ALA A 336 -9.05 -21.30 4.10
N GLN A 337 -8.97 -21.05 5.41
CA GLN A 337 -9.00 -19.69 5.99
C GLN A 337 -7.85 -18.80 5.47
N LEU A 338 -6.67 -19.36 5.27
CA LEU A 338 -5.53 -18.62 4.74
C LEU A 338 -5.62 -18.44 3.23
N LYS A 339 -6.24 -19.40 2.51
CA LYS A 339 -6.56 -19.23 1.09
C LYS A 339 -7.52 -18.06 0.89
N GLU A 340 -8.55 -17.93 1.73
CA GLU A 340 -9.49 -16.80 1.70
C GLU A 340 -8.79 -15.45 1.88
N ARG A 341 -7.83 -15.34 2.82
CA ARG A 341 -7.01 -14.13 3.00
C ARG A 341 -6.19 -13.78 1.76
N VAL A 342 -5.67 -14.77 1.03
CA VAL A 342 -4.97 -14.55 -0.25
C VAL A 342 -5.95 -14.08 -1.34
N VAL A 343 -7.15 -14.63 -1.37
CA VAL A 343 -8.21 -14.16 -2.27
C VAL A 343 -8.55 -12.70 -1.97
N ASP A 344 -8.65 -12.31 -0.71
CA ASP A 344 -8.88 -10.92 -0.31
C ASP A 344 -7.74 -9.98 -0.72
N LEU A 345 -6.48 -10.42 -0.58
CA LEU A 345 -5.32 -9.70 -1.14
C LEU A 345 -5.41 -9.55 -2.66
N THR A 346 -5.87 -10.59 -3.36
CA THR A 346 -6.07 -10.56 -4.82
C THR A 346 -7.11 -9.50 -5.21
N PHE A 347 -8.21 -9.41 -4.46
CA PHE A 347 -9.23 -8.39 -4.67
C PHE A 347 -8.76 -6.99 -4.32
N ALA A 348 -7.97 -6.84 -3.26
CA ALA A 348 -7.35 -5.56 -2.92
C ALA A 348 -6.42 -5.07 -4.03
N LEU A 349 -5.62 -5.97 -4.62
CA LEU A 349 -4.80 -5.66 -5.79
C LEU A 349 -5.66 -5.29 -7.01
N ALA A 350 -6.73 -6.02 -7.29
CA ALA A 350 -7.65 -5.72 -8.39
C ALA A 350 -8.28 -4.33 -8.23
N LYS A 351 -8.65 -3.98 -7.00
CA LYS A 351 -9.21 -2.68 -6.67
C LYS A 351 -8.16 -1.57 -6.73
N TYR A 352 -6.91 -1.85 -6.38
CA TYR A 352 -5.80 -0.95 -6.65
C TYR A 352 -5.64 -0.68 -8.15
N GLN A 353 -5.60 -1.74 -8.97
CA GLN A 353 -5.48 -1.62 -10.41
C GLN A 353 -6.64 -0.82 -11.03
N SER A 354 -7.87 -0.96 -10.53
CA SER A 354 -9.01 -0.16 -11.02
C SER A 354 -8.90 1.32 -10.68
N MET A 355 -8.29 1.69 -9.55
CA MET A 355 -8.05 3.09 -9.18
C MET A 355 -7.05 3.80 -10.09
N ILE A 356 -5.98 3.09 -10.46
CA ILE A 356 -4.92 3.62 -11.33
C ILE A 356 -5.18 3.35 -12.81
N HIS A 357 -6.33 2.74 -13.14
CA HIS A 357 -6.68 2.36 -14.51
C HIS A 357 -6.83 3.61 -15.40
N PRO A 358 -6.28 3.62 -16.64
CA PRO A 358 -6.40 4.77 -17.56
C PRO A 358 -7.84 5.16 -17.90
N ARG A 359 -8.78 4.21 -17.79
CA ARG A 359 -10.21 4.46 -17.98
C ARG A 359 -10.82 5.28 -16.84
N GLY A 360 -10.30 5.18 -15.62
CA GLY A 360 -10.88 5.77 -14.40
C GLY A 360 -11.62 4.74 -13.54
N GLN A 361 -11.58 4.92 -12.22
CA GLN A 361 -12.15 4.00 -11.22
C GLN A 361 -13.67 3.88 -11.34
N GLU A 362 -14.34 4.97 -11.69
CA GLU A 362 -15.79 5.09 -11.79
C GLU A 362 -16.40 4.08 -12.76
N TYR A 363 -15.68 3.73 -13.83
CA TYR A 363 -16.15 2.75 -14.81
C TYR A 363 -16.09 1.31 -14.29
N TYR A 364 -15.32 1.05 -13.24
CA TYR A 364 -15.20 -0.24 -12.57
C TYR A 364 -16.12 -0.36 -11.34
N ALA A 365 -16.94 0.64 -11.03
CA ALA A 365 -17.81 0.61 -9.86
C ALA A 365 -18.86 -0.51 -9.89
N GLY A 366 -19.16 -1.05 -11.08
CA GLY A 366 -20.05 -2.19 -11.28
C GLY A 366 -19.37 -3.57 -11.20
N ASP A 367 -18.04 -3.62 -11.05
CA ASP A 367 -17.27 -4.86 -10.98
C ASP A 367 -17.27 -5.42 -9.55
N THR A 368 -17.09 -6.73 -9.47
CA THR A 368 -17.08 -7.48 -8.21
C THR A 368 -15.68 -7.48 -7.60
N PHE A 369 -15.55 -6.96 -6.37
CA PHE A 369 -14.31 -6.91 -5.60
C PHE A 369 -14.42 -7.53 -4.20
N ALA A 370 -15.24 -8.57 -4.04
CA ALA A 370 -15.46 -9.22 -2.75
C ALA A 370 -15.08 -10.71 -2.80
N GLY A 371 -14.29 -11.16 -1.83
CA GLY A 371 -13.81 -12.54 -1.67
C GLY A 371 -14.91 -13.58 -1.83
N GLY A 372 -15.96 -13.46 -1.01
CA GLY A 372 -17.08 -14.40 -1.03
C GLY A 372 -17.84 -14.51 -2.35
N ASP A 373 -17.80 -13.47 -3.20
CA ASP A 373 -18.47 -13.49 -4.50
C ASP A 373 -17.69 -14.36 -5.52
N LEU A 374 -16.41 -14.69 -5.27
CA LEU A 374 -15.60 -15.54 -6.16
C LEU A 374 -16.18 -16.96 -6.29
N THR A 375 -16.84 -17.46 -5.23
CA THR A 375 -17.54 -18.75 -5.22
C THR A 375 -18.61 -18.86 -6.32
N LEU A 376 -19.16 -17.73 -6.78
CA LEU A 376 -20.10 -17.69 -7.91
C LEU A 376 -19.49 -18.20 -9.23
N ILE A 377 -18.16 -18.22 -9.34
CA ILE A 377 -17.44 -18.82 -10.48
C ILE A 377 -17.44 -20.35 -10.39
N SER A 378 -17.37 -20.89 -9.17
CA SER A 378 -17.30 -22.34 -8.89
C SER A 378 -18.64 -23.04 -8.74
N ASP A 379 -19.77 -22.32 -8.69
CA ASP A 379 -21.14 -22.84 -8.45
C ASP A 379 -21.69 -23.81 -9.54
N GLY A 380 -20.84 -24.53 -10.26
CA GLY A 380 -21.23 -25.57 -11.21
C GLY A 380 -20.18 -26.67 -11.43
N ILE A 381 -20.66 -27.91 -11.62
CA ILE A 381 -19.86 -29.13 -11.83
C ILE A 381 -18.81 -28.99 -12.96
N LYS A 382 -19.04 -28.10 -13.94
CA LYS A 382 -18.02 -27.45 -14.79
C LYS A 382 -18.59 -26.08 -15.21
N PRO A 383 -17.93 -24.95 -14.97
CA PRO A 383 -18.44 -23.66 -15.40
C PRO A 383 -18.50 -23.64 -16.94
N PRO A 384 -19.66 -23.39 -17.55
CA PRO A 384 -19.81 -23.50 -18.99
C PRO A 384 -19.01 -22.41 -19.70
N ASN A 385 -18.53 -22.73 -20.89
CA ASN A 385 -17.84 -21.77 -21.76
C ASN A 385 -18.81 -20.96 -22.62
N LEU A 386 -20.08 -21.34 -22.64
CA LEU A 386 -21.14 -20.76 -23.46
C LEU A 386 -22.33 -20.42 -22.56
N TYR A 387 -22.98 -19.30 -22.84
CA TYR A 387 -24.26 -18.97 -22.24
C TYR A 387 -25.37 -19.89 -22.80
N PRO A 388 -26.21 -20.51 -21.95
CA PRO A 388 -27.32 -21.35 -22.42
C PRO A 388 -28.46 -20.49 -22.98
N LEU A 389 -28.62 -20.48 -24.31
CA LEU A 389 -29.73 -19.79 -24.97
C LEU A 389 -31.09 -20.45 -24.62
N PRO A 390 -32.17 -19.66 -24.53
CA PRO A 390 -33.53 -20.20 -24.50
C PRO A 390 -33.87 -20.95 -25.80
N ASP A 391 -34.69 -22.00 -25.72
CA ASP A 391 -35.02 -22.89 -26.84
C ASP A 391 -35.66 -22.17 -28.06
N LEU A 392 -36.22 -20.98 -27.86
CA LEU A 392 -37.00 -20.24 -28.86
C LEU A 392 -36.16 -19.39 -29.84
N ASN A 393 -34.82 -19.50 -29.86
CA ASN A 393 -33.91 -18.67 -30.66
C ASN A 393 -34.29 -17.16 -30.65
N PRO A 394 -34.49 -16.52 -29.48
CA PRO A 394 -34.88 -15.12 -29.42
C PRO A 394 -33.79 -14.22 -30.00
N THR A 395 -34.18 -13.19 -30.76
CA THR A 395 -33.25 -12.15 -31.25
C THR A 395 -32.87 -11.16 -30.16
N SER A 396 -33.76 -10.91 -29.19
CA SER A 396 -33.52 -10.05 -28.04
C SER A 396 -34.33 -10.53 -26.82
N PHE A 397 -33.75 -10.49 -25.62
CA PHE A 397 -34.40 -10.92 -24.37
C PHE A 397 -33.71 -10.35 -23.12
N PRO A 398 -34.40 -10.28 -21.96
CA PRO A 398 -33.77 -9.83 -20.73
C PRO A 398 -32.90 -10.92 -20.09
N VAL A 399 -31.72 -10.55 -19.57
CA VAL A 399 -30.87 -11.38 -18.72
C VAL A 399 -30.58 -10.68 -17.40
N GLU A 400 -30.35 -11.44 -16.34
CA GLU A 400 -29.97 -10.91 -15.03
C GLU A 400 -28.48 -11.19 -14.77
N ILE A 401 -27.67 -10.13 -14.74
CA ILE A 401 -26.26 -10.17 -14.37
C ILE A 401 -26.16 -10.07 -12.85
N LYS A 402 -25.52 -11.05 -12.20
CA LYS A 402 -25.26 -11.07 -10.75
C LYS A 402 -23.92 -10.44 -10.37
N ALA A 403 -22.89 -10.69 -11.18
CA ALA A 403 -21.53 -10.24 -10.92
C ALA A 403 -20.74 -10.10 -12.24
N VAL A 404 -19.74 -9.23 -12.23
CA VAL A 404 -18.77 -9.11 -13.33
C VAL A 404 -17.37 -9.07 -12.74
N PHE A 405 -16.53 -10.00 -13.16
CA PHE A 405 -15.09 -9.98 -12.84
C PHE A 405 -14.36 -9.40 -14.06
N GLY A 406 -13.96 -8.14 -13.94
CA GLY A 406 -13.26 -7.42 -15.00
C GLY A 406 -11.79 -7.76 -15.13
N ASP A 407 -11.17 -7.16 -16.14
CA ASP A 407 -9.75 -7.19 -16.47
C ASP A 407 -8.80 -6.97 -15.28
N THR A 408 -9.15 -6.07 -14.35
CA THR A 408 -8.33 -5.80 -13.16
C THR A 408 -8.32 -6.95 -12.16
N MET A 409 -9.44 -7.67 -12.02
CA MET A 409 -9.50 -8.88 -11.19
C MET A 409 -8.82 -10.07 -11.89
N LEU A 410 -9.09 -10.25 -13.18
CA LEU A 410 -8.51 -11.33 -13.96
C LEU A 410 -6.98 -11.23 -14.04
N SER A 411 -6.44 -10.03 -14.24
CA SER A 411 -4.99 -9.79 -14.23
C SER A 411 -4.37 -9.99 -12.84
N SER A 412 -5.05 -9.59 -11.77
CA SER A 412 -4.59 -9.83 -10.40
C SER A 412 -4.52 -11.32 -10.09
N ALA A 413 -5.55 -12.09 -10.47
CA ALA A 413 -5.60 -13.54 -10.27
C ALA A 413 -4.52 -14.28 -11.07
N ILE A 414 -4.34 -13.92 -12.36
CA ILE A 414 -3.29 -14.48 -13.22
C ILE A 414 -1.89 -14.21 -12.65
N TRP A 415 -1.63 -12.98 -12.21
CA TRP A 415 -0.33 -12.62 -11.65
C TRP A 415 -0.06 -13.37 -10.34
N ILE A 416 -1.06 -13.51 -9.47
CA ILE A 416 -0.91 -14.22 -8.19
C ILE A 416 -0.69 -15.72 -8.37
N THR A 417 -1.43 -16.35 -9.28
CA THR A 417 -1.25 -17.78 -9.62
C THR A 417 0.07 -18.04 -10.36
N GLY A 418 0.65 -17.00 -10.98
CA GLY A 418 1.94 -17.06 -11.65
C GLY A 418 1.84 -17.33 -13.15
N SER A 419 0.66 -17.16 -13.75
CA SER A 419 0.48 -17.27 -15.20
C SER A 419 1.15 -16.10 -15.93
N GLU A 420 1.61 -16.36 -17.16
CA GLU A 420 2.45 -15.43 -17.95
C GLU A 420 1.67 -14.31 -18.65
N ALA A 421 0.34 -14.37 -18.67
CA ALA A 421 -0.48 -13.39 -19.36
C ALA A 421 -0.35 -11.99 -18.73
N THR A 422 -0.17 -10.98 -19.57
CA THR A 422 0.03 -9.60 -19.14
C THR A 422 -1.30 -8.89 -18.90
N PRO A 423 -1.34 -7.85 -18.03
CA PRO A 423 -2.55 -7.04 -17.85
C PRO A 423 -3.08 -6.42 -19.16
N MET A 424 -2.20 -6.07 -20.09
CA MET A 424 -2.58 -5.50 -21.39
C MET A 424 -3.25 -6.53 -22.31
N GLU A 425 -2.83 -7.80 -22.27
CA GLU A 425 -3.53 -8.88 -23.00
C GLU A 425 -4.93 -9.10 -22.43
N LEU A 426 -5.08 -8.94 -21.10
CA LEU A 426 -6.35 -9.09 -20.38
C LEU A 426 -7.25 -7.84 -20.45
N TYR A 427 -6.83 -6.76 -21.09
CA TYR A 427 -7.48 -5.45 -21.04
C TYR A 427 -8.97 -5.43 -21.47
N ASP A 428 -9.34 -6.35 -22.36
CA ASP A 428 -10.70 -6.49 -22.90
C ASP A 428 -11.37 -7.80 -22.45
N THR A 429 -10.87 -8.40 -21.36
CA THR A 429 -11.36 -9.67 -20.82
C THR A 429 -12.29 -9.45 -19.64
N CYS A 430 -13.28 -10.32 -19.49
CA CYS A 430 -14.09 -10.38 -18.29
C CYS A 430 -14.73 -11.77 -18.11
N ILE A 431 -15.28 -12.01 -16.93
CA ILE A 431 -16.21 -13.11 -16.66
C ILE A 431 -17.52 -12.49 -16.20
N VAL A 432 -18.62 -12.87 -16.83
CA VAL A 432 -19.97 -12.40 -16.46
C VAL A 432 -20.72 -13.55 -15.80
N VAL A 433 -21.26 -13.28 -14.60
CA VAL A 433 -22.09 -14.24 -13.87
C VAL A 433 -23.56 -13.91 -14.10
N PHE A 434 -24.29 -14.86 -14.68
CA PHE A 434 -25.71 -14.73 -14.96
C PHE A 434 -26.56 -15.53 -13.98
N SER A 435 -27.79 -15.09 -13.79
CA SER A 435 -28.87 -15.81 -13.12
C SER A 435 -29.77 -16.44 -14.17
N ILE A 436 -29.76 -17.77 -14.28
CA ILE A 436 -30.53 -18.51 -15.29
C ILE A 436 -31.58 -19.39 -14.61
N ARG A 437 -32.75 -19.48 -15.24
CA ARG A 437 -33.79 -20.47 -14.88
C ARG A 437 -33.59 -21.72 -15.74
N GLN A 438 -33.43 -22.88 -15.12
CA GLN A 438 -33.21 -24.16 -15.81
C GLN A 438 -34.46 -24.70 -16.53
N SER A 439 -35.64 -24.16 -16.25
CA SER A 439 -36.91 -24.58 -16.86
C SER A 439 -37.87 -23.40 -16.97
N ASN A 440 -38.78 -23.47 -17.94
CA ASN A 440 -39.95 -22.59 -18.02
C ASN A 440 -40.91 -22.74 -16.83
N HIS A 441 -40.72 -23.74 -15.97
CA HIS A 441 -41.43 -23.84 -14.70
C HIS A 441 -40.99 -22.73 -13.74
N VAL A 442 -41.97 -21.89 -13.37
CA VAL A 442 -41.81 -20.71 -12.48
C VAL A 442 -41.19 -21.06 -11.12
N ALA A 443 -41.28 -22.32 -10.68
CA ALA A 443 -40.79 -22.80 -9.39
C ALA A 443 -39.34 -23.33 -9.38
N SER A 444 -38.65 -23.41 -10.53
CA SER A 444 -37.28 -23.94 -10.55
C SER A 444 -36.28 -22.96 -9.93
N PRO A 445 -35.33 -23.44 -9.10
CA PRO A 445 -34.33 -22.58 -8.48
C PRO A 445 -33.46 -21.90 -9.56
N ARG A 446 -33.17 -20.62 -9.35
CA ARG A 446 -32.24 -19.86 -10.21
C ARG A 446 -30.83 -20.35 -9.97
N ARG A 447 -30.15 -20.77 -11.03
CA ARG A 447 -28.75 -21.17 -11.00
C ARG A 447 -27.85 -20.02 -11.47
N SER A 448 -26.72 -19.84 -10.80
CA SER A 448 -25.68 -18.92 -11.25
C SER A 448 -24.78 -19.60 -12.29
N VAL A 449 -24.41 -18.87 -13.34
CA VAL A 449 -23.51 -19.38 -14.39
C VAL A 449 -22.48 -18.32 -14.73
N ALA A 450 -21.19 -18.65 -14.57
CA ALA A 450 -20.07 -17.79 -14.92
C ALA A 450 -19.56 -18.09 -16.34
N VAL A 451 -19.71 -17.15 -17.27
CA VAL A 451 -19.32 -17.29 -18.67
C VAL A 451 -18.17 -16.33 -19.00
N PRO A 452 -17.02 -16.82 -19.51
CA PRO A 452 -15.94 -15.98 -20.03
C PRO A 452 -16.43 -15.16 -21.23
N ALA A 453 -16.09 -13.87 -21.24
CA ALA A 453 -16.58 -12.92 -22.22
C ALA A 453 -15.51 -11.89 -22.60
N ALA A 454 -15.76 -11.12 -23.65
CA ALA A 454 -15.02 -9.91 -23.96
C ALA A 454 -15.80 -8.69 -23.48
N ARG A 455 -15.10 -7.66 -22.99
CA ARG A 455 -15.68 -6.39 -22.58
C ARG A 455 -14.80 -5.22 -22.99
N VAL A 456 -15.42 -4.16 -23.52
CA VAL A 456 -14.73 -2.91 -23.86
C VAL A 456 -15.53 -1.70 -23.42
N LEU A 457 -14.83 -0.62 -23.08
CA LEU A 457 -15.45 0.67 -22.81
C LEU A 457 -15.44 1.49 -24.11
N SER A 458 -16.61 1.76 -24.64
CA SER A 458 -16.81 2.59 -25.84
C SER A 458 -17.11 4.03 -25.43
N GLY A 459 -16.60 5.00 -26.18
CA GLY A 459 -16.97 6.41 -26.10
C GLY A 459 -17.51 6.90 -27.44
N VAL A 460 -18.81 7.19 -27.52
CA VAL A 460 -19.45 7.61 -28.78
C VAL A 460 -19.20 9.09 -29.01
N ILE A 461 -18.50 9.43 -30.11
CA ILE A 461 -18.28 10.82 -30.53
C ILE A 461 -19.59 11.39 -31.05
N GLY A 462 -20.14 12.38 -30.34
CA GLY A 462 -21.42 13.02 -30.64
C GLY A 462 -21.44 13.87 -31.92
N THR A 463 -20.53 13.66 -32.86
CA THR A 463 -20.55 14.35 -34.16
C THR A 463 -21.48 13.59 -35.11
N THR A 464 -22.37 14.32 -35.77
CA THR A 464 -23.17 13.84 -36.91
C THR A 464 -22.28 13.06 -37.88
N PHE A 465 -22.50 11.75 -37.92
CA PHE A 465 -21.72 10.80 -38.72
C PHE A 465 -21.97 11.11 -40.21
N ASP A 466 -21.01 11.76 -40.88
CA ASP A 466 -21.01 11.84 -42.34
C ASP A 466 -20.40 10.54 -42.87
N ALA A 467 -21.28 9.60 -43.22
CA ALA A 467 -20.90 8.26 -43.68
C ALA A 467 -20.02 8.28 -44.94
N GLU A 468 -19.98 9.38 -45.69
CA GLU A 468 -19.21 9.50 -46.92
C GLU A 468 -17.77 10.02 -46.71
N LYS A 469 -17.43 10.56 -45.53
CA LYS A 469 -16.11 11.22 -45.30
C LYS A 469 -15.26 10.65 -44.18
N THR A 470 -15.78 9.73 -43.37
CA THR A 470 -15.12 9.39 -42.11
C THR A 470 -14.39 8.06 -42.19
N THR A 471 -13.05 8.09 -42.15
CA THR A 471 -12.24 6.89 -41.95
C THR A 471 -12.54 6.30 -40.56
N PRO A 472 -12.71 4.97 -40.42
CA PRO A 472 -12.99 4.35 -39.13
C PRO A 472 -11.88 4.69 -38.14
N HIS A 473 -12.26 5.15 -36.95
CA HIS A 473 -11.33 5.58 -35.92
C HIS A 473 -11.20 4.49 -34.85
N TYR A 474 -9.99 3.95 -34.70
CA TYR A 474 -9.67 2.93 -33.70
C TYR A 474 -8.74 3.53 -32.65
N THR A 475 -9.18 3.52 -31.40
CA THR A 475 -8.34 3.95 -30.27
C THR A 475 -7.52 2.75 -29.77
N PRO A 476 -6.19 2.88 -29.62
CA PRO A 476 -5.37 1.79 -29.13
C PRO A 476 -5.72 1.41 -27.68
N LYS A 477 -5.47 0.14 -27.31
CA LYS A 477 -5.66 -0.34 -25.94
C LYS A 477 -4.82 0.49 -24.96
N GLY A 478 -5.37 0.75 -23.79
CA GLY A 478 -4.71 1.53 -22.74
C GLY A 478 -4.73 3.05 -22.92
N ALA A 479 -5.26 3.58 -24.03
CA ALA A 479 -5.45 5.01 -24.18
C ALA A 479 -6.43 5.57 -23.14
N SER A 480 -6.16 6.77 -22.65
CA SER A 480 -7.09 7.49 -21.78
C SER A 480 -8.36 7.87 -22.53
N ASN A 481 -9.49 7.85 -21.83
CA ASN A 481 -10.77 8.32 -22.36
C ASN A 481 -10.70 9.84 -22.61
N ALA A 482 -10.33 10.26 -23.82
CA ALA A 482 -10.01 11.67 -24.13
C ALA A 482 -11.18 12.53 -24.62
N GLY A 483 -12.43 12.08 -24.45
CA GLY A 483 -13.56 12.79 -25.04
C GLY A 483 -14.38 13.64 -24.09
N TYR A 484 -14.35 14.96 -24.30
CA TYR A 484 -15.36 15.89 -23.80
C TYR A 484 -16.69 15.66 -24.56
N GLY A 485 -17.78 15.38 -23.84
CA GLY A 485 -19.13 15.23 -24.43
C GLY A 485 -19.51 13.82 -24.90
N LEU A 486 -18.71 12.79 -24.60
CA LEU A 486 -19.02 11.39 -24.99
C LEU A 486 -19.97 10.72 -23.99
N THR A 487 -20.94 9.98 -24.51
CA THR A 487 -21.65 8.96 -23.74
C THR A 487 -20.80 7.69 -23.73
N TYR A 488 -20.32 7.30 -22.55
CA TYR A 488 -19.57 6.07 -22.37
C TYR A 488 -20.51 4.89 -22.12
N ALA A 489 -20.21 3.75 -22.73
CA ALA A 489 -20.95 2.51 -22.50
C ALA A 489 -20.01 1.31 -22.50
N TRP A 490 -20.23 0.40 -21.56
CA TRP A 490 -19.63 -0.92 -21.59
C TRP A 490 -20.34 -1.78 -22.62
N TRP A 491 -19.57 -2.38 -23.51
CA TRP A 491 -20.02 -3.40 -24.45
C TRP A 491 -19.50 -4.75 -24.00
N TYR A 492 -20.37 -5.75 -24.00
CA TYR A 492 -20.05 -7.13 -23.67
C TYR A 492 -20.40 -8.03 -24.84
N TRP A 493 -19.50 -8.94 -25.17
CA TRP A 493 -19.75 -10.04 -26.10
C TRP A 493 -19.54 -11.37 -25.39
N ILE A 494 -20.63 -12.10 -25.18
CA ILE A 494 -20.64 -13.38 -24.46
C ILE A 494 -20.96 -14.49 -25.45
N PRO A 495 -20.12 -15.52 -25.59
CA PRO A 495 -20.39 -16.62 -26.51
C PRO A 495 -21.59 -17.43 -26.01
N CYS A 496 -22.55 -17.75 -26.90
CA CYS A 496 -23.76 -18.51 -26.52
C CYS A 496 -24.00 -19.74 -27.41
N ARG A 497 -23.48 -19.73 -28.65
CA ARG A 497 -23.36 -20.88 -29.54
C ARG A 497 -22.20 -20.60 -30.50
N THR A 498 -21.73 -21.61 -31.24
CA THR A 498 -20.76 -21.41 -32.32
C THR A 498 -21.26 -20.35 -33.30
N GLY A 499 -20.49 -19.26 -33.46
CA GLY A 499 -20.82 -18.14 -34.34
C GLY A 499 -21.92 -17.19 -33.83
N LEU A 500 -22.40 -17.36 -32.60
CA LEU A 500 -23.43 -16.52 -31.98
C LEU A 500 -22.96 -15.91 -30.65
N TRP A 501 -23.32 -14.65 -30.46
CA TRP A 501 -22.92 -13.82 -29.34
C TRP A 501 -24.13 -13.18 -28.68
N LEU A 502 -24.16 -13.15 -27.35
CA LEU A 502 -24.96 -12.17 -26.64
C LEU A 502 -24.20 -10.86 -26.62
N GLN A 503 -24.83 -9.83 -27.14
CA GLN A 503 -24.35 -8.46 -27.10
C GLN A 503 -25.12 -7.68 -26.05
N ILE A 504 -24.40 -7.11 -25.09
CA ILE A 504 -24.99 -6.27 -24.03
C ILE A 504 -24.32 -4.91 -24.07
N GLN A 505 -25.12 -3.85 -24.13
CA GLN A 505 -24.65 -2.47 -24.01
C GLN A 505 -25.17 -1.87 -22.70
N ILE A 506 -24.25 -1.46 -21.83
CA ILE A 506 -24.58 -0.88 -20.53
C ILE A 506 -23.96 0.52 -20.45
N PRO A 507 -24.77 1.60 -20.43
CA PRO A 507 -24.27 2.96 -20.20
C PRO A 507 -23.44 3.03 -18.91
N ALA A 508 -22.32 3.76 -18.92
CA ALA A 508 -21.39 3.83 -17.80
C ALA A 508 -22.02 4.37 -16.49
N GLN A 509 -23.10 5.16 -16.60
CA GLN A 509 -23.83 5.69 -15.44
C GLN A 509 -24.79 4.66 -14.82
N ARG A 510 -25.07 3.54 -15.50
CA ARG A 510 -25.94 2.46 -15.01
C ARG A 510 -25.12 1.40 -14.29
N LYS A 511 -25.74 0.76 -13.30
CA LYS A 511 -25.13 -0.38 -12.60
C LYS A 511 -25.02 -1.58 -13.55
N THR A 512 -23.84 -2.18 -13.60
CA THR A 512 -23.59 -3.41 -14.38
C THR A 512 -24.40 -4.60 -13.87
N VAL A 513 -24.53 -4.75 -12.55
CA VAL A 513 -25.35 -5.80 -11.92
C VAL A 513 -26.83 -5.43 -12.01
N GLY A 514 -27.67 -6.37 -12.44
CA GLY A 514 -29.12 -6.17 -12.62
C GLY A 514 -29.67 -6.85 -13.88
N ILE A 515 -30.92 -6.52 -14.21
CA ILE A 515 -31.59 -7.01 -15.42
C ILE A 515 -31.27 -6.07 -16.60
N HIS A 516 -30.78 -6.65 -17.70
CA HIS A 516 -30.43 -5.93 -18.92
C HIS A 516 -31.02 -6.61 -20.15
N GLN A 517 -31.37 -5.82 -21.17
CA GLN A 517 -31.72 -6.36 -22.47
C GLN A 517 -30.45 -6.78 -23.22
N VAL A 518 -30.52 -7.93 -23.89
CA VAL A 518 -29.41 -8.44 -24.70
C VAL A 518 -29.90 -8.77 -26.10
N ASP A 519 -29.02 -8.60 -27.08
CA ASP A 519 -29.28 -9.02 -28.46
C ASP A 519 -28.42 -10.24 -28.82
N VAL A 520 -28.99 -11.17 -29.58
CA VAL A 520 -28.24 -12.26 -30.19
C VAL A 520 -27.69 -11.81 -31.53
N ARG A 521 -26.37 -11.86 -31.69
CA ARG A 521 -25.65 -11.41 -32.89
C ARG A 521 -24.81 -12.52 -33.50
N THR A 522 -24.71 -12.55 -34.82
CA THR A 522 -23.81 -13.45 -35.56
C THR A 522 -22.38 -12.89 -35.62
N ASP A 523 -21.40 -13.74 -35.91
CA ASP A 523 -20.01 -13.32 -36.20
C ASP A 523 -19.94 -12.18 -37.24
N THR A 524 -20.76 -12.25 -38.29
CA THR A 524 -20.82 -11.23 -39.34
C THR A 524 -21.38 -9.91 -38.84
N GLN A 525 -22.39 -9.93 -37.97
CA GLN A 525 -22.98 -8.73 -37.38
C GLN A 525 -22.03 -8.06 -36.39
N VAL A 526 -21.33 -8.84 -35.56
CA VAL A 526 -20.32 -8.32 -34.63
C VAL A 526 -19.16 -7.71 -35.41
N SER A 527 -18.64 -8.41 -36.43
CA SER A 527 -17.56 -7.88 -37.28
C SER A 527 -17.98 -6.61 -38.02
N GLY A 528 -19.21 -6.55 -38.54
CA GLY A 528 -19.72 -5.36 -39.20
C GLY A 528 -19.81 -4.16 -38.25
N LEU A 529 -20.24 -4.38 -37.00
CA LEU A 529 -20.27 -3.33 -35.97
C LEU A 529 -18.86 -2.80 -35.63
N LEU A 530 -17.89 -3.70 -35.48
CA LEU A 530 -16.50 -3.34 -35.15
C LEU A 530 -15.77 -2.67 -36.33
N ALA A 531 -15.97 -3.17 -37.55
CA ALA A 531 -15.41 -2.61 -38.77
C ALA A 531 -15.92 -1.20 -39.06
N ALA A 532 -17.10 -0.83 -38.57
CA ALA A 532 -17.62 0.53 -38.69
C ALA A 532 -16.80 1.57 -37.89
N GLY A 533 -16.00 1.15 -36.91
CA GLY A 533 -15.16 2.04 -36.11
C GLY A 533 -15.94 3.07 -35.27
N SER A 534 -17.25 2.93 -35.13
CA SER A 534 -18.12 3.89 -34.43
C SER A 534 -18.03 3.81 -32.91
N LEU A 535 -17.52 2.69 -32.38
CA LEU A 535 -17.37 2.46 -30.95
C LEU A 535 -16.13 3.12 -30.35
N ASN A 536 -15.18 3.55 -31.19
CA ASN A 536 -13.91 4.13 -30.77
C ASN A 536 -13.11 3.24 -29.79
N ILE A 537 -12.94 1.97 -30.16
CA ILE A 537 -12.25 0.93 -29.36
C ILE A 537 -11.14 0.30 -30.20
N GLY A 538 -10.29 -0.51 -29.56
CA GLY A 538 -9.18 -1.18 -30.23
C GLY A 538 -9.56 -2.44 -31.01
N LEU A 539 -10.77 -2.98 -30.81
CA LEU A 539 -11.21 -4.23 -31.45
C LEU A 539 -11.71 -3.98 -32.88
N LYS A 540 -11.20 -4.74 -33.86
CA LYS A 540 -11.51 -4.54 -35.29
C LYS A 540 -12.51 -5.52 -35.87
N ASP A 541 -12.53 -6.75 -35.37
CA ASP A 541 -13.39 -7.83 -35.86
C ASP A 541 -13.72 -8.85 -34.77
N VAL A 542 -14.55 -9.84 -35.12
CA VAL A 542 -14.97 -10.88 -34.18
C VAL A 542 -13.83 -11.82 -33.77
N ASP A 543 -12.77 -11.94 -34.55
CA ASP A 543 -11.67 -12.84 -34.22
C ASP A 543 -10.82 -12.27 -33.08
N GLU A 544 -10.67 -10.95 -33.01
CA GLU A 544 -10.11 -10.27 -31.83
C GLU A 544 -11.00 -10.44 -30.58
N VAL A 545 -12.34 -10.45 -30.74
CA VAL A 545 -13.30 -10.77 -29.66
C VAL A 545 -13.12 -12.21 -29.19
N LYS A 546 -12.98 -13.17 -30.11
CA LYS A 546 -12.72 -14.59 -29.79
C LYS A 546 -11.39 -14.76 -29.06
N ALA A 547 -10.35 -14.02 -29.44
CA ALA A 547 -9.06 -14.03 -28.79
C ALA A 547 -9.17 -13.53 -27.33
N ALA A 548 -9.87 -12.42 -27.10
CA ALA A 548 -10.15 -11.91 -25.75
C ALA A 548 -10.92 -12.94 -24.91
N VAL A 549 -11.97 -13.57 -25.46
CA VAL A 549 -12.74 -14.60 -24.75
C VAL A 549 -11.88 -15.83 -24.42
N ALA A 550 -10.96 -16.22 -25.30
CA ALA A 550 -10.02 -17.30 -25.03
C ALA A 550 -9.08 -16.96 -23.86
N LEU A 551 -8.61 -15.72 -23.75
CA LEU A 551 -7.86 -15.23 -22.61
C LEU A 551 -8.71 -15.19 -21.33
N SER A 552 -9.97 -14.75 -21.41
CA SER A 552 -10.93 -14.79 -20.29
C SER A 552 -11.12 -16.23 -19.75
N ARG A 553 -11.10 -17.25 -20.61
CA ARG A 553 -11.17 -18.66 -20.18
C ARG A 553 -9.94 -19.06 -19.37
N LYS A 554 -8.73 -18.71 -19.84
CA LYS A 554 -7.47 -18.96 -19.11
C LYS A 554 -7.47 -18.23 -17.77
N ALA A 555 -7.93 -16.97 -17.74
CA ALA A 555 -8.02 -16.19 -16.50
C ALA A 555 -9.02 -16.80 -15.51
N ARG A 556 -10.14 -17.35 -16.00
CA ARG A 556 -11.08 -18.08 -15.14
C ARG A 556 -10.43 -19.28 -14.47
N GLU A 557 -9.57 -20.01 -15.17
CA GLU A 557 -8.85 -21.15 -14.59
C GLU A 557 -7.97 -20.70 -13.42
N ALA A 558 -7.26 -19.58 -13.55
CA ALA A 558 -6.51 -18.96 -12.44
C ALA A 558 -7.44 -18.56 -11.28
N CYS A 559 -8.62 -17.99 -11.55
CA CYS A 559 -9.60 -17.70 -10.50
C CYS A 559 -10.11 -18.97 -9.79
N LEU A 560 -10.28 -20.08 -10.51
CA LEU A 560 -10.69 -21.36 -9.94
C LEU A 560 -9.56 -22.00 -9.12
N GLU A 561 -8.31 -21.85 -9.54
CA GLU A 561 -7.13 -22.30 -8.76
C GLU A 561 -7.04 -21.59 -7.41
N LEU A 562 -7.43 -20.31 -7.35
CA LEU A 562 -7.52 -19.56 -6.09
C LEU A 562 -8.67 -20.02 -5.18
N LEU A 563 -9.63 -20.79 -5.69
CA LEU A 563 -10.73 -21.37 -4.91
C LEU A 563 -10.46 -22.82 -4.48
N SER A 564 -9.62 -23.55 -5.20
CA SER A 564 -9.23 -24.94 -4.88
C SER A 564 -8.21 -24.99 -3.76
#